data_AF-A0A7S1RKF3-F1
#
_entry.id   AF-A0A7S1RKF3-F1
#
_cell.length_a   1.000
_cell.length_b   1.000
_cell.length_c   1.000
_cell.angle_alpha   90.00
_cell.angle_beta   90.00
_cell.angle_gamma   90.00
#
_symmetry.space_group_name_H-M   'P 1'
#
loop_
_entity.id
_entity.type
_entity.pdbx_description
1 polymer ?
#
loop_
_entity_poly.entity_id
_entity_poly.type
_entity_poly.pdbx_seq_one_letter_code
_entity_poly.pdbx_strand_id
1 'polypeptide(L)'
;MTSLAAANASHRSAMIKAINSGDHVRRALDAYRRCDRGLNGYLSWSDCGIGNFIMTTFREHGLEPPTETQVQAALMLLDPDRRLLLDARECLC
;
A
#
# COMPACT_ATOMS: atom_id res chain seq x y z
N MET A 1 -18.08 12.88 -6.79
CA MET A 1 -17.02 12.06 -6.13
C MET A 1 -15.67 12.67 -6.48
N THR A 2 -14.91 13.09 -5.48
CA THR A 2 -13.55 13.60 -5.66
C THR A 2 -12.61 12.41 -5.86
N SER A 3 -11.66 12.48 -6.78
CA SER A 3 -10.69 11.39 -6.98
C SER A 3 -9.76 11.25 -5.77
N LEU A 4 -9.19 10.06 -5.55
CA LEU A 4 -8.22 9.84 -4.47
C LEU A 4 -6.99 10.77 -4.60
N ALA A 5 -6.55 11.03 -5.83
CA ALA A 5 -5.49 11.97 -6.11
C ALA A 5 -5.84 13.40 -5.69
N ALA A 6 -7.09 13.83 -5.90
CA ALA A 6 -7.56 15.14 -5.47
C ALA A 6 -7.73 15.22 -3.95
N ALA A 7 -8.20 14.15 -3.30
CA ALA A 7 -8.27 14.06 -1.83
C ALA A 7 -6.87 14.18 -1.19
N ASN A 8 -5.85 13.64 -1.85
CA ASN A 8 -4.46 13.66 -1.39
C ASN A 8 -3.59 14.78 -1.97
N ALA A 9 -4.17 15.72 -2.74
CA ALA A 9 -3.41 16.72 -3.48
C ALA A 9 -2.57 17.64 -2.58
N SER A 10 -3.06 17.98 -1.39
CA SER A 10 -2.34 18.81 -0.40
C SER A 10 -1.05 18.15 0.09
N HIS A 11 -0.95 16.82 0.06
CA HIS A 11 0.22 16.06 0.52
C HIS A 11 1.31 15.88 -0.55
N ARG A 12 1.07 16.35 -1.79
CA ARG A 12 1.97 16.11 -2.93
C ARG A 12 3.43 16.48 -2.66
N SER A 13 3.68 17.67 -2.10
CA SER A 13 5.04 18.14 -1.80
C SER A 13 5.73 17.29 -0.73
N ALA A 14 4.98 16.79 0.26
CA ALA A 14 5.51 15.90 1.28
C ALA A 14 5.84 14.51 0.69
N MET A 15 4.96 13.99 -0.16
CA MET A 15 5.18 12.70 -0.83
C MET A 15 6.37 12.73 -1.76
N ILE A 16 6.58 13.81 -2.53
CA ILE A 16 7.78 13.95 -3.38
C ILE A 16 9.06 13.87 -2.53
N LYS A 17 9.09 14.52 -1.36
CA LYS A 17 10.24 14.42 -0.43
C LYS A 17 10.41 13.01 0.11
N ALA A 18 9.32 12.34 0.49
CA ALA A 18 9.36 10.96 0.99
C ALA A 18 9.81 9.96 -0.10
N ILE A 19 9.44 10.21 -1.36
CA ILE A 19 9.89 9.44 -2.52
C ILE A 19 11.39 9.61 -2.72
N ASN A 20 11.85 10.86 -2.84
CA ASN A 20 13.26 11.16 -3.12
C ASN A 20 14.23 10.73 -2.01
N SER A 21 13.76 10.67 -0.76
CA SER A 21 14.57 10.22 0.39
C SER A 21 14.49 8.71 0.65
N GLY A 22 13.68 7.98 -0.11
CA GLY A 22 13.39 6.56 0.13
C GLY A 22 12.63 6.29 1.43
N ASP A 23 12.08 7.32 2.09
CA ASP A 23 11.34 7.18 3.34
C ASP A 23 10.06 6.37 3.16
N HIS A 24 9.39 6.53 2.02
CA HIS A 24 8.21 5.75 1.66
C HIS A 24 8.46 4.24 1.63
N VAL A 25 9.59 3.79 1.05
CA VAL A 25 9.97 2.36 1.02
C VAL A 25 10.24 1.83 2.42
N ARG A 26 10.94 2.61 3.26
CA ARG A 26 11.22 2.22 4.65
C ARG A 26 9.92 2.05 5.46
N ARG A 27 9.00 3.01 5.38
CA ARG A 27 7.69 2.91 6.05
C ARG A 27 6.84 1.76 5.52
N ALA A 28 6.80 1.59 4.21
CA ALA A 28 6.10 0.46 3.59
C ALA A 28 6.68 -0.89 4.07
N LEU A 29 8.00 -1.04 4.17
CA LEU A 29 8.61 -2.27 4.68
C LEU A 29 8.23 -2.52 6.15
N ASP A 30 8.20 -1.49 6.97
CA ASP A 30 7.76 -1.60 8.36
C ASP A 30 6.26 -1.91 8.49
N ALA A 31 5.42 -1.35 7.61
CA ALA A 31 4.00 -1.69 7.52
C ALA A 31 3.80 -3.15 7.11
N TYR A 32 4.52 -3.60 6.07
CA TYR A 32 4.51 -4.99 5.62
C TYR A 32 4.83 -5.94 6.77
N ARG A 33 5.92 -5.70 7.52
CA ARG A 33 6.33 -6.54 8.65
C ARG A 33 5.27 -6.61 9.76
N ARG A 34 4.54 -5.51 10.00
CA ARG A 34 3.43 -5.49 10.98
C ARG A 34 2.20 -6.26 10.48
N CYS A 35 2.03 -6.39 9.17
CA CYS A 35 0.94 -7.12 8.55
C CYS A 35 1.25 -8.61 8.37
N ASP A 36 2.50 -8.99 8.07
CA ASP A 36 2.94 -10.39 7.94
C ASP A 36 3.17 -11.04 9.32
N ARG A 37 2.09 -11.11 10.12
CA ARG A 37 2.13 -11.65 11.49
C ARG A 37 2.47 -13.15 11.52
N GLY A 38 2.14 -13.87 10.46
CA GLY A 38 2.43 -15.30 10.31
C GLY A 38 3.88 -15.58 9.95
N LEU A 39 4.67 -14.55 9.58
CA LEU A 39 6.00 -14.70 8.99
C LEU A 39 6.00 -15.64 7.77
N ASN A 40 4.91 -15.57 7.00
CA ASN A 40 4.71 -16.43 5.84
C ASN A 40 5.50 -15.91 4.62
N GLY A 41 6.01 -14.68 4.69
CA GLY A 41 6.71 -14.03 3.57
C GLY A 41 5.76 -13.47 2.52
N TYR A 42 4.46 -13.39 2.80
CA TYR A 42 3.46 -12.77 1.93
C TYR A 42 2.27 -12.21 2.72
N LEU A 43 1.56 -11.26 2.10
CA LEU A 43 0.28 -10.74 2.53
C LEU A 43 -0.83 -11.27 1.61
N SER A 44 -1.92 -11.76 2.20
CA SER A 44 -3.08 -12.24 1.45
C SER A 44 -4.19 -11.20 1.39
N TRP A 45 -4.93 -11.17 0.29
CA TRP A 45 -6.22 -10.48 0.22
C TRP A 45 -7.28 -11.11 1.14
N SER A 46 -7.35 -12.46 1.19
CA SER A 46 -8.38 -13.21 1.94
C SER A 46 -8.36 -12.90 3.43
N ASP A 47 -7.16 -12.65 3.96
CA ASP A 47 -6.93 -12.45 5.39
C ASP A 47 -6.80 -10.96 5.73
N CYS A 48 -7.27 -10.09 4.83
CA CYS A 48 -7.17 -8.63 4.90
C CYS A 48 -5.73 -8.08 5.01
N GLY A 49 -4.70 -8.90 4.77
CA GLY A 49 -3.29 -8.52 4.90
C GLY A 49 -2.91 -7.38 3.96
N ILE A 50 -3.27 -7.51 2.68
CA ILE A 50 -3.02 -6.48 1.67
C ILE A 50 -3.77 -5.18 1.99
N GLY A 51 -5.04 -5.27 2.36
CA GLY A 51 -5.85 -4.11 2.72
C GLY A 51 -5.28 -3.36 3.94
N ASN A 52 -4.91 -4.09 4.99
CA ASN A 52 -4.29 -3.53 6.18
C ASN A 52 -2.95 -2.87 5.87
N PHE A 53 -2.13 -3.48 5.00
CA PHE A 53 -0.87 -2.90 4.55
C PHE A 53 -1.10 -1.56 3.85
N ILE A 54 -2.00 -1.50 2.86
CA ILE A 54 -2.30 -0.27 2.12
C ILE A 54 -2.83 0.82 3.06
N MET A 55 -3.79 0.49 3.92
CA MET A 55 -4.33 1.45 4.89
C MET A 55 -3.25 1.98 5.83
N THR A 56 -2.36 1.11 6.33
CA THR A 56 -1.27 1.49 7.22
C THR A 56 -0.30 2.43 6.50
N THR A 57 0.18 2.04 5.32
CA THR A 57 1.14 2.84 4.54
C THR A 57 0.59 4.22 4.18
N PHE A 58 -0.68 4.32 3.76
CA PHE A 58 -1.30 5.61 3.46
C PHE A 58 -1.40 6.50 4.72
N ARG A 59 -1.87 5.94 5.83
CA ARG A 59 -2.02 6.68 7.10
C ARG A 59 -0.68 7.15 7.67
N GLU A 60 0.39 6.37 7.50
CA GLU A 60 1.73 6.77 7.91
C GLU A 60 2.28 7.97 7.15
N HIS A 61 1.73 8.25 5.96
CA HIS A 61 2.03 9.45 5.19
C HIS A 61 0.97 10.57 5.36
N GLY A 62 -0.02 10.38 6.23
CA GLY A 62 -1.13 11.31 6.41
C GLY A 62 -2.11 11.35 5.23
N LEU A 63 -2.08 10.34 4.36
CA LEU A 63 -2.92 10.25 3.18
C LEU A 63 -4.27 9.62 3.50
N GLU A 64 -5.29 10.02 2.75
CA GLU A 64 -6.57 9.32 2.69
C GLU A 64 -6.36 7.98 1.99
N PRO A 65 -6.70 6.83 2.63
CA PRO A 65 -6.54 5.52 2.03
C PRO A 65 -7.53 5.29 0.87
N PRO A 66 -7.16 4.44 -0.11
CA PRO A 66 -8.08 4.01 -1.16
C PRO A 66 -9.25 3.18 -0.61
N THR A 67 -10.36 3.16 -1.32
CA THR A 67 -11.46 2.21 -1.06
C THR A 67 -11.09 0.80 -1.52
N GLU A 68 -11.79 -0.21 -1.00
CA GLU A 68 -11.57 -1.62 -1.39
C GLU A 68 -11.66 -1.83 -2.91
N THR A 69 -12.64 -1.21 -3.58
CA THR A 69 -12.77 -1.28 -5.05
C THR A 69 -11.58 -0.67 -5.78
N GLN A 70 -11.02 0.44 -5.28
CA GLN A 70 -9.83 1.05 -5.85
C GLN A 70 -8.59 0.17 -5.66
N VAL A 71 -8.47 -0.48 -4.51
CA VAL A 71 -7.40 -1.44 -4.25
C VAL A 71 -7.52 -2.66 -5.15
N GLN A 72 -8.72 -3.22 -5.29
CA GLN A 72 -8.94 -4.38 -6.14
C GLN A 72 -8.58 -4.07 -7.60
N ALA A 73 -8.94 -2.88 -8.11
CA ALA A 73 -8.55 -2.44 -9.44
C ALA A 73 -7.02 -2.31 -9.60
N ALA A 74 -6.33 -1.81 -8.58
CA ALA A 74 -4.86 -1.72 -8.58
C ALA A 74 -4.20 -3.11 -8.52
N LEU A 75 -4.74 -4.04 -7.75
CA LEU A 75 -4.24 -5.41 -7.66
C LEU A 75 -4.33 -6.15 -9.00
N MET A 76 -5.40 -5.93 -9.78
CA MET A 76 -5.50 -6.52 -11.12
C MET A 76 -4.37 -6.09 -12.07
N LEU A 77 -3.70 -4.95 -11.80
CA LEU A 77 -2.56 -4.49 -12.58
C LEU A 77 -1.24 -5.09 -12.09
N LEU A 78 -1.13 -5.36 -10.79
CA LEU A 78 0.10 -5.83 -10.13
C LEU A 78 0.20 -7.36 -10.08
N ASP A 79 -0.94 -8.06 -10.08
CA ASP A 79 -1.05 -9.51 -9.94
C ASP A 79 -1.79 -10.11 -11.15
N PRO A 80 -1.13 -10.16 -12.33
CA PRO A 80 -1.74 -10.69 -13.55
C PRO A 80 -2.12 -12.18 -13.43
N ASP A 81 -1.44 -12.91 -12.54
CA ASP A 81 -1.71 -14.32 -12.26
C ASP A 81 -2.84 -14.54 -11.24
N ARG A 82 -3.40 -13.45 -10.68
CA ARG A 82 -4.48 -13.45 -9.68
C ARG A 82 -4.19 -14.34 -8.48
N ARG A 83 -2.95 -14.35 -8.01
CA ARG A 83 -2.53 -15.07 -6.81
C ARG A 83 -3.22 -14.50 -5.56
N LEU A 84 -3.55 -13.21 -5.58
CA LEU A 84 -4.06 -12.40 -4.48
C LEU A 84 -3.15 -12.42 -3.26
N LEU A 85 -1.85 -12.57 -3.52
CA LEU A 85 -0.76 -12.58 -2.57
C LEU A 85 0.26 -11.54 -3.00
N LEU A 86 0.80 -10.78 -2.05
CA LEU A 86 1.92 -9.87 -2.29
C LEU A 86 3.06 -10.20 -1.34
N ASP A 87 4.23 -10.48 -1.89
CA ASP A 87 5.46 -10.57 -1.11
C ASP A 87 6.00 -9.16 -0.76
N ALA A 88 7.06 -9.12 0.05
CA ALA A 88 7.69 -7.87 0.43
C ALA A 88 8.17 -7.04 -0.76
N ARG A 89 8.66 -7.68 -1.84
CA ARG A 89 9.15 -6.96 -3.02
C ARG A 89 7.98 -6.35 -3.79
N GLU A 90 6.90 -7.09 -3.99
CA GLU A 90 5.67 -6.63 -4.65
C GLU A 90 4.98 -5.50 -3.86
N CYS A 91 5.15 -5.45 -2.54
CA CYS A 91 4.69 -4.34 -1.70
C CYS A 91 5.55 -3.06 -1.78
N LEU A 92 6.79 -3.14 -2.26
CA LEU A 92 7.76 -2.04 -2.22
C LEU A 92 8.10 -1.45 -3.60
N CYS A 93 7.74 -2.15 -4.68
CA CYS A 93 8.02 -1.75 -6.05
C CYS A 93 7.03 -0.71 -6.59
#